data_AF-A0A7V9MMX9-F1
#
_entry.id   AF-A0A7V9MMX9-F1
#
_cell.length_a   1.000
_cell.length_b   1.000
_cell.length_c   1.000
_cell.angle_alpha   90.00
_cell.angle_beta   90.00
_cell.angle_gamma   90.00
#
_symmetry.space_group_name_H-M   'P 1'
#
loop_
_entity.id
_entity.type
_entity.pdbx_description
1 polymer ?
#
loop_
_entity_poly.entity_id
_entity_poly.type
_entity_poly.pdbx_seq_one_letter_code
_entity_poly.pdbx_strand_id
1 'polypeptide(L)'
;MEVYIHFKEVNSDFSKQIADQFFEGKESEDNIKYSWEDEVKITEDVVDFKIINRAVYNLKGNFADDKAFSFDIPDMTICESKTISGNIVQFAVSGKLIKQTEKRYDNQKEIMHFYFYLFDRFPVKNPFPGVYILAKHFPEELK
;
A
#
# COMPACT_ATOMS: atom_id res chain seq x y z
N MET A 1 -1.88 19.08 6.91
CA MET A 1 -0.81 18.41 6.15
C MET A 1 -1.48 17.37 5.27
N GLU A 2 -1.36 17.56 3.96
CA GLU A 2 -1.88 16.59 3.00
C GLU A 2 -1.03 15.31 3.03
N VAL A 3 -1.68 14.15 2.86
CA VAL A 3 -1.00 12.86 2.86
C VAL A 3 -1.43 12.03 1.66
N TYR A 4 -0.44 11.52 0.94
CA TYR A 4 -0.59 10.60 -0.17
C TYR A 4 0.07 9.27 0.19
N ILE A 5 -0.65 8.18 -0.03
CA ILE A 5 -0.15 6.81 0.12
C ILE A 5 0.03 6.21 -1.26
N HIS A 6 1.22 5.70 -1.53
CA HIS A 6 1.66 5.18 -2.80
C HIS A 6 1.94 3.70 -2.66
N PHE A 7 1.47 2.89 -3.60
CA PHE A 7 1.75 1.46 -3.66
C PHE A 7 2.37 1.14 -5.02
N LYS A 8 3.51 0.46 -5.03
CA LYS A 8 4.20 0.09 -6.27
C LYS A 8 4.69 -1.34 -6.20
N GLU A 9 4.25 -2.19 -7.11
CA GLU A 9 4.82 -3.53 -7.25
C GLU A 9 6.11 -3.45 -8.04
N VAL A 10 7.21 -3.86 -7.41
CA VAL A 10 8.53 -3.79 -8.02
C VAL A 10 8.74 -5.00 -8.89
N ASN A 11 8.89 -4.76 -10.20
CA ASN A 11 9.20 -5.80 -11.17
C ASN A 11 10.57 -6.41 -10.83
N SER A 12 10.60 -7.71 -10.58
CA SER A 12 11.83 -8.45 -10.28
C SER A 12 12.71 -8.67 -11.51
N ASP A 13 12.14 -8.60 -12.71
CA ASP A 13 12.87 -8.70 -13.98
C ASP A 13 13.52 -7.38 -14.41
N PHE A 14 13.26 -6.28 -13.68
CA PHE A 14 13.90 -5.00 -13.95
C PHE A 14 15.43 -5.09 -13.85
N SER A 15 16.11 -4.83 -14.97
CA SER A 15 17.56 -4.78 -15.05
C SER A 15 18.06 -3.35 -14.90
N LYS A 16 18.58 -3.04 -13.71
CA LYS A 16 19.27 -1.75 -13.48
C LYS A 16 20.45 -1.55 -14.43
N GLN A 17 21.16 -2.62 -14.78
CA GLN A 17 22.30 -2.54 -15.69
C GLN A 17 21.88 -2.08 -17.10
N ILE A 18 20.80 -2.65 -17.64
CA ILE A 18 20.27 -2.24 -18.95
C ILE A 18 19.79 -0.79 -18.90
N ALA A 19 19.09 -0.42 -17.84
CA ALA A 19 18.64 0.96 -17.62
C ALA A 19 19.81 1.95 -17.61
N ASP A 20 20.84 1.69 -16.80
CA ASP A 20 22.01 2.56 -16.67
C ASP A 20 22.81 2.65 -17.98
N GLN A 21 22.95 1.54 -18.71
CA GLN A 21 23.78 1.47 -19.92
C GLN A 21 23.12 2.10 -21.15
N PHE A 22 21.81 1.93 -21.32
CA PHE A 22 21.12 2.29 -22.56
C PHE A 22 20.05 3.37 -22.40
N PHE A 23 19.60 3.64 -21.17
CA PHE A 23 18.44 4.50 -20.91
C PHE A 23 18.68 5.52 -19.78
N GLU A 24 19.95 5.88 -19.51
CA GLU A 24 20.32 6.87 -18.46
C GLU A 24 19.79 6.52 -17.06
N GLY A 25 19.67 5.22 -16.75
CA GLY A 25 19.11 4.71 -15.50
C GLY A 25 17.58 4.76 -15.43
N LYS A 26 16.90 5.12 -16.53
CA LYS A 26 15.44 5.13 -16.65
C LYS A 26 14.93 3.79 -17.18
N GLU A 27 13.66 3.54 -16.94
CA GLU A 27 12.96 2.39 -17.52
C GLU A 27 12.73 2.56 -19.02
N SER A 28 12.50 1.45 -19.70
CA SER A 28 12.12 1.38 -21.10
C SER A 28 10.94 0.42 -21.27
N GLU A 29 10.36 0.35 -22.47
CA GLU A 29 9.23 -0.54 -22.77
C GLU A 29 9.54 -2.00 -22.44
N ASP A 30 10.76 -2.46 -22.72
CA ASP A 30 11.22 -3.83 -22.42
C ASP A 30 11.87 -3.99 -21.04
N ASN A 31 11.96 -2.92 -20.23
CA ASN A 31 12.64 -2.91 -18.92
C ASN A 31 11.89 -2.03 -17.90
N ILE A 32 10.61 -2.35 -17.70
CA ILE A 32 9.69 -1.62 -16.81
C ILE A 32 10.07 -1.88 -15.34
N LYS A 33 10.14 -0.83 -14.53
CA LYS A 33 10.57 -0.94 -13.12
C LYS A 33 9.45 -1.34 -12.17
N TYR A 34 8.23 -0.85 -12.41
CA TYR A 34 7.07 -1.15 -11.59
C TYR A 34 5.97 -1.78 -12.43
N SER A 35 5.50 -2.96 -12.05
CA SER A 35 4.47 -3.69 -12.79
C SER A 35 3.13 -2.98 -12.76
N TRP A 36 2.83 -2.32 -11.63
CA TRP A 36 1.69 -1.43 -11.46
C TRP A 36 1.97 -0.42 -10.34
N GLU A 37 1.21 0.67 -10.37
CA GLU A 37 1.23 1.72 -9.36
C GLU A 37 -0.19 2.09 -8.94
N ASP A 38 -0.37 2.42 -7.66
CA ASP A 38 -1.62 2.95 -7.10
C ASP A 38 -1.31 4.13 -6.16
N GLU A 39 -2.23 5.08 -6.09
CA GLU A 39 -2.13 6.28 -5.27
C GLU A 39 -3.46 6.58 -4.58
N VAL A 40 -3.41 6.79 -3.27
CA VAL A 40 -4.56 7.23 -2.48
C VAL A 40 -4.23 8.50 -1.73
N LYS A 41 -5.03 9.54 -1.94
CA LYS A 41 -4.98 10.78 -1.16
C LYS A 41 -5.94 10.69 0.03
N ILE A 42 -5.47 11.02 1.23
CA ILE A 42 -6.36 11.25 2.37
C ILE A 42 -7.06 12.60 2.17
N THR A 43 -8.39 12.58 2.15
CA THR A 43 -9.22 13.74 1.78
C THR A 43 -9.16 14.88 2.80
N GLU A 44 -8.93 14.55 4.06
CA GLU A 44 -8.74 15.51 5.15
C GLU A 44 -7.28 15.66 5.51
N ASP A 45 -6.93 16.82 6.05
CA ASP A 45 -5.61 17.05 6.64
C ASP A 45 -5.34 16.05 7.78
N VAL A 46 -4.11 15.55 7.82
CA VAL A 46 -3.64 14.64 8.86
C VAL A 46 -2.87 15.41 9.92
N VAL A 47 -3.17 15.14 11.19
CA VAL A 47 -2.49 15.72 12.36
C VAL A 47 -1.47 14.77 12.97
N ASP A 48 -1.67 13.47 12.80
CA ASP A 48 -0.78 12.44 13.32
C ASP A 48 -0.85 11.20 12.44
N PHE A 49 0.25 10.48 12.30
CA PHE A 49 0.28 9.21 11.59
C PHE A 49 1.29 8.27 12.25
N LYS A 50 1.01 6.97 12.21
CA LYS A 50 1.88 5.92 12.74
C LYS A 50 1.91 4.70 11.84
N ILE A 51 3.06 4.03 11.82
CA ILE A 51 3.22 2.73 11.17
C ILE A 51 3.25 1.66 12.25
N ILE A 52 2.33 0.71 12.16
CA ILE A 52 2.21 -0.43 13.08
C ILE A 52 2.58 -1.68 12.31
N ASN A 53 3.69 -2.32 12.68
CA ASN A 53 4.16 -3.55 12.06
C ASN A 53 3.64 -4.79 12.80
N ARG A 54 3.46 -5.91 12.09
CA ARG A 54 2.97 -7.19 12.64
C ARG A 54 1.63 -7.03 13.39
N ALA A 55 0.79 -6.14 12.89
CA ALA A 55 -0.53 -5.89 13.43
C ALA A 55 -1.54 -6.90 12.88
N VAL A 56 -2.68 -7.00 13.57
CA VAL A 56 -3.88 -7.64 13.04
C VAL A 56 -4.75 -6.55 12.43
N TYR A 57 -5.03 -6.67 11.14
CA TYR A 57 -5.97 -5.78 10.45
C TYR A 57 -7.36 -6.41 10.48
N ASN A 58 -8.37 -5.65 10.90
CA ASN A 58 -9.73 -6.16 10.91
C ASN A 58 -10.46 -5.72 9.64
N LEU A 59 -10.65 -6.67 8.73
CA LEU A 59 -11.37 -6.49 7.47
C LEU A 59 -12.88 -6.57 7.75
N LYS A 60 -13.59 -5.44 7.59
CA LYS A 60 -15.03 -5.33 7.82
C LYS A 60 -15.77 -4.89 6.57
N GLY A 61 -17.03 -5.29 6.48
CA GLY A 61 -17.96 -4.86 5.44
C GLY A 61 -19.30 -5.55 5.63
N ASN A 62 -20.14 -5.45 4.60
CA ASN A 62 -21.42 -6.16 4.54
C ASN A 62 -21.43 -7.08 3.32
N PHE A 63 -22.05 -8.24 3.46
CA PHE A 63 -22.42 -9.09 2.32
C PHE A 63 -23.56 -8.44 1.52
N ALA A 64 -23.88 -9.01 0.36
CA ALA A 64 -24.96 -8.51 -0.50
C ALA A 64 -26.36 -8.58 0.15
N ASP A 65 -26.53 -9.37 1.22
CA ASP A 65 -27.75 -9.48 2.01
C ASP A 65 -27.74 -8.58 3.26
N ASP A 66 -26.88 -7.56 3.29
CA ASP A 66 -26.67 -6.60 4.39
C ASP A 66 -26.17 -7.22 5.71
N LYS A 67 -25.79 -8.50 5.74
CA LYS A 67 -25.13 -9.07 6.91
C LYS A 67 -23.71 -8.55 7.03
N ALA A 68 -23.39 -7.97 8.17
CA ALA A 68 -22.04 -7.53 8.48
C ALA A 68 -21.08 -8.72 8.64
N PHE A 69 -19.85 -8.55 8.17
CA PHE A 69 -18.74 -9.46 8.42
C PHE A 69 -17.55 -8.73 9.05
N SER A 70 -16.69 -9.50 9.73
CA SER A 70 -15.45 -9.01 10.32
C SER A 70 -14.46 -10.17 10.38
N PHE A 71 -13.33 -10.02 9.71
CA PHE A 71 -12.26 -11.02 9.67
C PHE A 71 -10.94 -10.40 10.13
N ASP A 72 -10.22 -11.12 10.99
CA ASP A 72 -8.89 -10.72 11.44
C ASP A 72 -7.83 -11.24 10.47
N ILE A 73 -7.07 -10.32 9.89
CA ILE A 73 -5.98 -10.60 8.95
C ILE A 73 -4.65 -10.38 9.68
N PRO A 74 -3.87 -11.44 9.95
CA PRO A 74 -2.63 -11.33 10.71
C PRO A 74 -1.46 -10.81 9.86
N ASP A 75 -0.36 -10.47 10.54
CA ASP A 75 0.92 -10.08 9.94
C ASP A 75 0.83 -8.88 8.97
N MET A 76 0.02 -7.88 9.30
CA MET A 76 -0.15 -6.68 8.51
C MET A 76 0.77 -5.56 8.99
N THR A 77 1.24 -4.72 8.06
CA THR A 77 1.78 -3.40 8.36
C THR A 77 0.68 -2.39 8.06
N ILE A 78 0.26 -1.66 9.09
CA ILE A 78 -0.82 -0.67 9.01
C ILE A 78 -0.21 0.73 9.09
N CYS A 79 -0.54 1.57 8.11
CA CYS A 79 -0.40 3.02 8.22
C CYS A 79 -1.71 3.58 8.75
N GLU A 80 -1.70 4.03 10.00
CA GLU A 80 -2.82 4.68 10.64
C GLU A 80 -2.62 6.18 10.61
N SER A 81 -3.58 6.92 10.06
CA SER A 81 -3.56 8.38 9.95
C SER A 81 -4.76 8.96 10.69
N LYS A 82 -4.49 9.88 11.62
CA LYS A 82 -5.50 10.64 12.34
C LYS A 82 -5.73 11.97 11.65
N THR A 83 -6.97 12.21 11.22
CA THR A 83 -7.36 13.46 10.55
C THR A 83 -7.61 14.58 11.55
N ILE A 84 -7.70 15.82 11.06
CA ILE A 84 -8.07 17.00 11.84
C ILE A 84 -9.45 16.87 12.54
N SER A 85 -10.38 16.12 11.95
CA SER A 85 -11.70 15.84 12.55
C SER A 85 -11.65 14.75 13.62
N GLY A 86 -10.50 14.10 13.80
CA GLY A 86 -10.31 13.00 14.74
C GLY A 86 -10.64 11.62 14.17
N ASN A 87 -11.00 11.51 12.88
CA ASN A 87 -11.20 10.23 12.21
C ASN A 87 -9.88 9.48 12.07
N ILE A 88 -9.97 8.15 12.08
CA ILE A 88 -8.84 7.25 11.85
C ILE A 88 -8.99 6.61 10.48
N VAL A 89 -8.03 6.85 9.60
CA VAL A 89 -7.92 6.22 8.29
C VAL A 89 -6.79 5.20 8.34
N GLN A 90 -7.04 3.98 7.87
CA GLN A 90 -6.05 2.90 7.87
C GLN A 90 -5.79 2.40 6.46
N PHE A 91 -4.50 2.26 6.14
CA PHE A 91 -3.98 1.55 4.98
C PHE A 91 -3.24 0.33 5.48
N ALA A 92 -3.42 -0.83 4.84
CA ALA A 92 -2.91 -2.08 5.38
C ALA A 92 -2.30 -2.95 4.30
N VAL A 93 -1.05 -3.38 4.50
CA VAL A 93 -0.35 -4.26 3.57
C VAL A 93 0.16 -5.47 4.33
N SER A 94 -0.06 -6.68 3.81
CA SER A 94 0.55 -7.89 4.38
C SER A 94 2.06 -7.72 4.42
N GLY A 95 2.67 -7.89 5.59
CA GLY A 95 4.09 -7.60 5.81
C GLY A 95 5.02 -8.37 4.87
N LYS A 96 4.64 -9.60 4.47
CA LYS A 96 5.39 -10.40 3.50
C LYS A 96 5.39 -9.84 2.07
N LEU A 97 4.41 -9.01 1.72
CA LEU A 97 4.38 -8.32 0.42
C LEU A 97 5.36 -7.16 0.38
N ILE A 98 5.71 -6.56 1.52
CA ILE A 98 6.51 -5.34 1.56
C ILE A 98 7.98 -5.66 1.29
N LYS A 99 8.51 -5.06 0.22
CA LYS A 99 9.93 -5.00 -0.08
C LYS A 99 10.60 -3.86 0.67
N GLN A 100 9.98 -2.70 0.68
CA GLN A 100 10.49 -1.49 1.34
C GLN A 100 9.34 -0.52 1.63
N THR A 101 9.50 0.30 2.67
CA THR A 101 8.71 1.52 2.83
C THR A 101 9.60 2.75 2.75
N GLU A 102 9.05 3.86 2.27
CA GLU A 102 9.75 5.13 2.21
C GLU A 102 8.80 6.27 2.56
N LYS A 103 9.30 7.25 3.30
CA LYS A 103 8.58 8.48 3.62
C LYS A 103 9.30 9.65 2.97
N ARG A 104 8.57 10.45 2.20
CA ARG A 104 9.09 11.68 1.58
C ARG A 104 8.21 12.85 2.00
N TYR A 105 8.83 13.91 2.47
CA TYR A 105 8.14 15.13 2.81
C TYR A 105 8.54 16.24 1.83
N ASP A 106 7.56 16.78 1.13
CA ASP A 106 7.74 17.95 0.28
C ASP A 106 7.59 19.21 1.15
N ASN A 107 8.73 19.75 1.59
CA ASN A 107 8.77 20.96 2.41
C ASN A 107 8.16 22.19 1.73
N GLN A 108 8.13 22.24 0.39
CA GLN A 108 7.62 23.42 -0.32
C GLN A 108 6.09 23.44 -0.37
N LYS A 109 5.47 22.25 -0.41
CA LYS A 109 4.02 22.09 -0.52
C LYS A 109 3.36 21.62 0.78
N GLU A 110 4.15 21.31 1.81
CA GLU A 110 3.70 20.69 3.05
C GLU A 110 2.94 19.36 2.83
N ILE A 111 3.39 18.57 1.86
CA ILE A 111 2.78 17.28 1.49
C ILE A 111 3.63 16.12 1.99
N MET A 112 2.98 15.16 2.63
CA MET A 112 3.59 13.89 3.00
C MET A 112 3.28 12.81 1.97
N HIS A 113 4.31 12.14 1.47
CA HIS A 113 4.18 10.95 0.65
C HIS A 113 4.71 9.73 1.44
N PHE A 114 3.89 8.68 1.51
CA PHE A 114 4.30 7.39 2.07
C PHE A 114 4.23 6.32 0.98
N TYR A 115 5.34 5.64 0.75
CA TYR A 115 5.47 4.62 -0.28
C TYR A 115 5.55 3.23 0.33
N PHE A 116 4.75 2.31 -0.19
CA PHE A 116 4.87 0.88 -0.03
C PHE A 116 5.38 0.28 -1.35
N TYR A 117 6.61 -0.22 -1.35
CA TYR A 117 7.16 -1.00 -2.45
C TYR A 117 6.90 -2.48 -2.18
N LEU A 118 6.23 -3.16 -3.09
CA LEU A 118 5.79 -4.54 -2.94
C LEU A 118 6.64 -5.50 -3.78
N PHE A 119 6.80 -6.74 -3.33
CA PHE A 119 7.33 -7.83 -4.15
C PHE A 119 6.25 -8.33 -5.12
N ASP A 120 6.65 -8.65 -6.35
CA ASP A 120 5.83 -9.21 -7.43
C ASP A 120 5.65 -10.74 -7.37
N ARG A 121 6.47 -11.44 -6.59
CA ARG A 121 6.46 -12.92 -6.50
C ARG A 121 5.32 -13.52 -5.67
N PHE A 122 4.42 -12.71 -5.13
CA PHE A 122 3.36 -13.17 -4.24
C PHE A 122 1.98 -12.79 -4.77
N PRO A 123 1.01 -13.72 -4.79
CA PRO A 123 -0.35 -13.38 -5.20
C PRO A 123 -0.99 -12.44 -4.18
N VAL A 124 -1.55 -11.33 -4.66
CA VAL A 124 -2.17 -10.28 -3.84
C VAL A 124 -3.68 -10.22 -4.10
N LYS A 125 -4.44 -9.94 -3.05
CA LYS A 125 -5.85 -9.55 -3.11
C LYS A 125 -5.98 -8.12 -2.60
N ASN A 126 -6.69 -7.30 -3.36
CA ASN A 126 -6.98 -5.90 -3.04
C ASN A 126 -8.51 -5.76 -2.88
N PRO A 127 -9.05 -5.87 -1.65
CA PRO A 127 -10.50 -5.75 -1.43
C PRO A 127 -11.02 -4.32 -1.62
N PHE A 128 -10.18 -3.30 -1.39
CA PHE A 128 -10.49 -1.89 -1.62
C PHE A 128 -9.21 -1.04 -1.57
N PRO A 129 -9.22 0.17 -2.18
CA PRO A 129 -8.02 1.01 -2.30
C PRO A 129 -7.27 1.17 -0.98
N GLY A 130 -5.97 0.92 -1.02
CA GLY A 130 -5.11 1.04 0.17
C GLY A 130 -4.97 -0.21 1.03
N VAL A 131 -5.62 -1.33 0.67
CA VAL A 131 -5.48 -2.61 1.38
C VAL A 131 -4.97 -3.71 0.44
N TYR A 132 -3.82 -4.28 0.77
CA TYR A 132 -3.19 -5.35 -0.01
C TYR A 132 -2.89 -6.54 0.87
N ILE A 133 -3.63 -7.62 0.66
CA ILE A 133 -3.57 -8.84 1.47
C ILE A 133 -2.95 -9.96 0.65
N LEU A 134 -2.03 -10.70 1.25
CA LEU A 134 -1.49 -11.91 0.65
C LEU A 134 -2.64 -12.90 0.40
N ALA A 135 -2.80 -13.41 -0.82
CA ALA A 135 -4.00 -14.15 -1.23
C ALA A 135 -4.32 -15.36 -0.32
N LYS A 136 -3.31 -15.98 0.30
CA LYS A 136 -3.47 -17.11 1.23
C LYS A 136 -4.06 -16.73 2.60
N HIS A 137 -4.02 -15.45 2.97
CA HIS A 137 -4.62 -14.92 4.20
C HIS A 137 -5.96 -14.23 3.93
N PHE A 138 -6.39 -14.16 2.66
CA PHE A 138 -7.67 -13.58 2.31
C PHE A 138 -8.81 -14.54 2.71
N PRO A 139 -9.85 -14.08 3.42
CA PRO A 139 -10.94 -14.95 3.88
C PRO A 139 -11.58 -15.72 2.74
N GLU A 140 -11.76 -17.03 2.91
CA GLU A 140 -12.35 -17.91 1.87
C GLU A 140 -13.81 -17.50 1.58
N GLU A 141 -14.52 -17.03 2.60
CA GLU A 141 -15.90 -16.56 2.54
C GLU A 141 -16.09 -15.32 1.65
N LEU A 142 -15.00 -14.61 1.34
CA LEU A 142 -15.01 -13.41 0.50
C LEU A 142 -14.43 -13.63 -0.91
N LYS A 143 -14.04 -14.87 -1.25
CA LYS A 143 -13.42 -15.18 -2.55
C LYS A 143 -14.41 -15.27 -3.71
#